data_AF-A0A8T1H9C8-F1
#
_entry.id   AF-A0A8T1H9C8-F1
#
_cell.length_a   1.000
_cell.length_b   1.000
_cell.length_c   1.000
_cell.angle_alpha   90.00
_cell.angle_beta   90.00
_cell.angle_gamma   90.00
#
_symmetry.space_group_name_H-M   'P 1'
#
loop_
_entity.id
_entity.type
_entity.pdbx_description
1 polymer ?
#
loop_
_entity_poly.entity_id
_entity_poly.type
_entity_poly.pdbx_seq_one_letter_code
_entity_poly.pdbx_strand_id
1 'polypeptide(L)'
;MWILAGLSKAKKRERTPKRASPMSLAMMTRIITFLETDSSFNQTMREWFSAVCSLAFYGMCRINEVLLMKKGDIQLGLQRRSRKNGATIKFGCFTIRDRKTDHDPLASRTYSLHHLTKDEQAAEALTYVERWFDHAYSS
;
A
#
# COMPACT_ATOMS: atom_id res chain seq x y z
N MET A 1 51.98 -30.12 -23.70
CA MET A 1 50.53 -30.17 -24.02
C MET A 1 49.93 -28.85 -23.56
N TRP A 2 49.29 -28.12 -24.47
CA TRP A 2 49.04 -26.67 -24.36
C TRP A 2 47.90 -26.33 -23.39
N ILE A 3 48.15 -25.32 -22.56
CA ILE A 3 47.21 -24.69 -21.63
C ILE A 3 46.14 -23.96 -22.46
N LEU A 4 44.85 -24.17 -22.16
CA LEU A 4 43.71 -23.40 -22.69
C LEU A 4 43.74 -21.95 -22.16
N ALA A 5 44.78 -21.19 -22.51
CA ALA A 5 44.92 -19.78 -22.22
C ALA A 5 44.33 -18.97 -23.38
N GLY A 6 43.01 -18.79 -23.40
CA GLY A 6 42.39 -18.00 -24.48
C GLY A 6 40.89 -17.78 -24.41
N LEU A 7 40.14 -18.50 -23.57
CA LEU A 7 38.71 -18.26 -23.41
C LEU A 7 38.46 -17.26 -22.28
N SER A 8 38.39 -15.97 -22.62
CA SER A 8 37.83 -14.97 -21.71
C SER A 8 36.31 -15.15 -21.65
N LYS A 9 35.74 -15.17 -20.44
CA LYS A 9 34.28 -15.18 -20.29
C LYS A 9 33.73 -13.90 -20.93
N ALA A 10 32.80 -14.05 -21.88
CA ALA A 10 32.09 -12.91 -22.45
C ALA A 10 31.56 -12.02 -21.32
N LYS A 11 31.80 -10.71 -21.41
CA LYS A 11 31.33 -9.73 -20.43
C LYS A 11 29.82 -9.95 -20.25
N LYS A 12 29.42 -10.40 -19.06
CA LYS A 12 28.01 -10.63 -18.72
C LYS A 12 27.28 -9.32 -19.00
N ARG A 13 26.27 -9.36 -19.87
CA ARG A 13 25.49 -8.17 -20.25
C ARG A 13 25.06 -7.46 -18.98
N GLU A 14 25.52 -6.23 -18.81
CA GLU A 14 25.18 -5.42 -17.65
C GLU A 14 23.67 -5.17 -17.68
N ARG A 15 22.95 -5.80 -16.76
CA ARG A 15 21.50 -5.68 -16.69
C ARG A 15 21.20 -4.32 -16.08
N THR A 16 20.88 -3.33 -16.91
CA THR A 16 20.24 -2.11 -16.44
C THR A 16 18.80 -2.45 -16.08
N PRO A 17 18.40 -2.41 -14.79
CA PRO A 17 17.02 -2.68 -14.43
C PRO A 17 16.15 -1.55 -14.98
N LYS A 18 15.21 -1.88 -15.88
CA LYS A 18 14.16 -0.94 -16.28
C LYS A 18 13.32 -0.66 -15.04
N ARG A 19 13.41 0.57 -14.50
CA ARG A 19 12.55 0.99 -13.41
C ARG A 19 11.13 1.10 -13.92
N ALA A 20 10.17 0.49 -13.22
CA ALA A 20 8.76 0.73 -13.50
C ALA A 20 8.44 2.20 -13.17
N SER A 21 7.55 2.81 -13.95
CA SER A 21 7.02 4.12 -13.61
C SER A 21 6.31 4.05 -12.25
N PRO A 22 6.49 5.03 -11.36
CA PRO A 22 5.78 5.06 -10.10
C PRO A 22 4.28 5.15 -10.35
N MET A 23 3.50 4.52 -9.48
CA MET A 23 2.05 4.60 -9.52
C MET A 23 1.61 6.04 -9.23
N SER A 24 0.79 6.61 -10.11
CA SER A 24 0.24 7.95 -9.92
C SER A 24 -1.16 7.90 -9.30
N LEU A 25 -1.60 9.02 -8.73
CA LEU A 25 -2.95 9.16 -8.21
C LEU A 25 -3.99 8.86 -9.31
N ALA A 26 -3.78 9.34 -10.54
CA ALA A 26 -4.69 9.07 -11.66
C ALA A 26 -4.78 7.58 -12.03
N MET A 27 -3.67 6.83 -11.93
CA MET A 27 -3.70 5.38 -12.11
C MET A 27 -4.47 4.69 -10.99
N MET A 28 -4.32 5.19 -9.75
CA MET A 28 -5.06 4.69 -8.61
C MET A 28 -6.56 4.91 -8.75
N THR A 29 -6.97 6.12 -9.14
CA THR A 29 -8.38 6.44 -9.41
C THR A 29 -8.97 5.48 -10.44
N ARG A 30 -8.25 5.20 -11.54
CA ARG A 30 -8.71 4.27 -12.58
C ARG A 30 -8.93 2.86 -12.04
N ILE A 31 -8.04 2.37 -11.18
CA ILE A 31 -8.18 1.05 -10.56
C ILE A 31 -9.40 1.01 -9.65
N ILE A 32 -9.56 2.00 -8.76
CA ILE A 32 -10.72 2.06 -7.87
C ILE A 32 -12.03 2.14 -8.68
N THR A 33 -12.10 3.03 -9.68
CA THR A 33 -13.30 3.12 -10.54
C THR A 33 -13.60 1.81 -11.26
N PHE A 34 -12.57 1.12 -11.77
CA PHE A 34 -12.75 -0.19 -12.41
C PHE A 34 -13.34 -1.21 -11.43
N LEU A 35 -12.81 -1.26 -10.20
CA LEU A 35 -13.30 -2.17 -9.16
C LEU A 35 -14.73 -1.84 -8.72
N GLU A 36 -15.11 -0.57 -8.68
CA GLU A 36 -16.46 -0.16 -8.28
C GLU A 36 -17.50 -0.34 -9.41
N THR A 37 -17.09 -0.31 -10.68
CA THR A 37 -18.02 -0.31 -11.83
C THR A 37 -18.19 -1.66 -12.51
N ASP A 38 -17.16 -2.51 -12.54
CA ASP A 38 -17.22 -3.77 -13.30
C ASP A 38 -18.03 -4.82 -12.54
N SER A 39 -19.15 -5.29 -13.10
CA SER A 39 -20.08 -6.26 -12.47
C SER A 39 -19.45 -7.61 -12.14
N SER A 40 -18.29 -7.94 -12.69
CA SER A 40 -17.58 -9.21 -12.46
C SER A 40 -17.04 -9.33 -11.03
N PHE A 41 -16.87 -8.22 -10.31
CA PHE A 41 -16.43 -8.23 -8.91
C PHE A 41 -17.63 -8.32 -7.95
N ASN A 42 -17.62 -9.30 -7.05
CA ASN A 42 -18.57 -9.31 -5.92
C ASN A 42 -18.18 -8.24 -4.89
N GLN A 43 -19.13 -7.86 -4.02
CA GLN A 43 -18.93 -6.78 -3.03
C GLN A 43 -17.67 -7.00 -2.18
N THR A 44 -17.48 -8.21 -1.66
CA THR A 44 -16.31 -8.56 -0.84
C THR A 44 -14.99 -8.28 -1.56
N MET A 45 -14.87 -8.67 -2.84
CA MET A 45 -13.67 -8.41 -3.62
C MET A 45 -13.48 -6.92 -3.89
N ARG A 46 -14.55 -6.17 -4.18
CA ARG A 46 -14.47 -4.72 -4.43
C ARG A 46 -13.89 -4.00 -3.23
N GLU A 47 -14.43 -4.26 -2.05
CA GLU A 47 -14.03 -3.56 -0.85
C GLU A 47 -12.65 -3.99 -0.35
N TRP A 48 -12.40 -5.30 -0.29
CA TRP A 48 -11.09 -5.82 0.13
C TRP A 48 -9.96 -5.35 -0.79
N PHE A 49 -10.15 -5.45 -2.12
CA PHE A 49 -9.10 -5.09 -3.05
C PHE A 49 -8.85 -3.58 -3.08
N SER A 50 -9.91 -2.77 -2.95
CA SER A 50 -9.78 -1.30 -2.79
C SER A 50 -9.02 -0.93 -1.52
N ALA A 51 -9.31 -1.58 -0.40
CA ALA A 51 -8.58 -1.38 0.86
C ALA A 51 -7.09 -1.74 0.71
N VAL A 52 -6.78 -2.90 0.12
CA VAL A 52 -5.39 -3.35 -0.09
C VAL A 52 -4.62 -2.40 -1.02
N CYS A 53 -5.22 -2.01 -2.15
CA CYS A 53 -4.59 -1.05 -3.06
C CYS A 53 -4.31 0.27 -2.34
N SER A 54 -5.32 0.83 -1.66
CA SER A 54 -5.21 2.13 -1.00
C SER A 54 -4.14 2.15 0.10
N LEU A 55 -4.04 1.10 0.92
CA LEU A 55 -2.97 0.95 1.91
C LEU A 55 -1.59 0.90 1.25
N ALA A 56 -1.43 0.11 0.18
CA ALA A 56 -0.17 0.00 -0.53
C ALA A 56 0.27 1.34 -1.14
N PHE A 57 -0.67 2.09 -1.71
CA PHE A 57 -0.42 3.41 -2.26
C PHE A 57 -0.07 4.43 -1.17
N TYR A 58 -0.87 4.49 -0.10
CA TYR A 58 -0.72 5.46 0.99
C TYR A 58 0.62 5.32 1.72
N GLY A 59 1.00 4.09 2.09
CA GLY A 59 2.25 3.84 2.78
C GLY A 59 3.46 3.63 1.87
N MET A 60 3.28 3.69 0.54
CA MET A 60 4.30 3.33 -0.45
C MET A 60 4.87 1.93 -0.19
N CYS A 61 3.97 1.00 0.09
CA CYS A 61 4.27 -0.36 0.53
C CYS A 61 4.34 -1.30 -0.66
N ARG A 62 5.11 -2.37 -0.53
CA ARG A 62 4.96 -3.51 -1.44
C ARG A 62 3.64 -4.20 -1.16
N ILE A 63 3.00 -4.72 -2.21
CA ILE A 63 1.74 -5.45 -2.06
C ILE A 63 1.87 -6.61 -1.06
N ASN A 64 3.00 -7.33 -1.06
CA ASN A 64 3.26 -8.41 -0.10
C ASN A 64 3.35 -7.93 1.35
N GLU A 65 3.75 -6.68 1.60
CA GLU A 65 3.78 -6.13 2.96
C GLU A 65 2.34 -5.94 3.46
N VAL A 66 1.44 -5.46 2.60
CA VAL A 66 0.02 -5.24 2.94
C VAL A 66 -0.75 -6.56 3.07
N LEU A 67 -0.52 -7.51 2.15
CA LEU A 67 -1.20 -8.82 2.18
C LEU A 67 -0.86 -9.67 3.40
N LEU A 68 0.28 -9.43 4.05
CA LEU A 68 0.71 -10.13 5.27
C LEU A 68 0.27 -9.42 6.56
N MET A 69 -0.38 -8.25 6.46
CA MET A 69 -0.86 -7.53 7.63
C MET A 69 -1.92 -8.32 8.38
N LYS A 70 -1.85 -8.26 9.70
CA LYS A 70 -2.86 -8.84 10.59
C LYS A 70 -3.82 -7.76 11.04
N LYS A 71 -5.00 -8.15 11.52
CA LYS A 71 -5.97 -7.22 12.13
C LYS A 71 -5.34 -6.36 13.23
N GLY A 72 -4.41 -6.92 14.01
CA GLY A 72 -3.70 -6.19 15.07
C GLY A 72 -2.73 -5.10 14.59
N ASP A 73 -2.40 -5.10 13.29
CA ASP A 73 -1.56 -4.09 12.66
C ASP A 73 -2.36 -2.88 12.17
N ILE A 74 -3.69 -2.91 12.26
CA ILE A 74 -4.58 -1.83 11.84
C ILE A 74 -5.42 -1.39 13.05
N GLN A 75 -5.47 -0.08 13.29
CA GLN A 75 -6.31 0.54 14.30
C GLN A 75 -7.15 1.64 13.65
N LEU A 76 -8.46 1.58 13.84
CA LEU A 76 -9.42 2.55 13.31
C LEU A 76 -10.10 3.32 14.45
N GLY A 77 -10.77 4.42 14.13
CA GLY A 77 -11.52 5.22 15.11
C GLY A 77 -10.66 5.99 16.12
N LEU A 78 -9.38 6.19 15.82
CA LEU A 78 -8.48 6.98 16.67
C LEU A 78 -8.82 8.46 16.57
N GLN A 79 -8.60 9.20 17.67
CA GLN A 79 -8.92 10.61 17.76
C GLN A 79 -7.79 11.37 18.46
N ARG A 80 -7.46 12.56 17.98
CA ARG A 80 -6.49 13.44 18.64
C ARG A 80 -6.89 14.90 18.49
N ARG A 81 -6.47 15.76 19.42
CA ARG A 81 -6.66 17.21 19.27
C ARG A 81 -5.61 17.81 18.36
N SER A 82 -6.06 18.64 17.42
CA SER A 82 -5.20 19.44 16.55
C SER A 82 -4.41 20.44 17.39
N ARG A 83 -3.09 20.50 17.16
CA ARG A 83 -2.22 21.50 17.79
C ARG A 83 -2.45 22.91 17.28
N LYS A 84 -3.06 23.07 16.10
CA LYS A 84 -3.25 24.36 15.44
C LYS A 84 -4.51 25.09 15.90
N ASN A 85 -5.61 24.37 16.04
CA ASN A 85 -6.94 24.95 16.27
C ASN A 85 -7.76 24.19 17.34
N GLY A 86 -7.18 23.20 18.02
CA GLY A 86 -7.86 22.41 19.05
C GLY A 86 -8.94 21.46 18.53
N ALA A 87 -9.25 21.48 17.22
CA ALA A 87 -10.26 20.62 16.61
C ALA A 87 -9.92 19.14 16.75
N THR A 88 -10.94 18.29 16.90
CA THR A 88 -10.77 16.84 16.94
C THR A 88 -10.48 16.30 15.54
N ILE A 89 -9.35 15.64 15.39
CA ILE A 89 -8.95 14.93 14.18
C ILE A 89 -9.23 13.45 14.39
N LYS A 90 -10.11 12.88 13.57
CA LYS A 90 -10.30 11.43 13.46
C LYS A 90 -9.27 10.86 12.49
N PHE A 91 -8.72 9.71 12.81
CA PHE A 91 -7.72 9.04 12.00
C PHE A 91 -7.70 7.54 12.29
N GLY A 92 -7.14 6.76 11.37
CA GLY A 92 -6.71 5.40 11.63
C GLY A 92 -5.18 5.33 11.68
N CYS A 93 -4.63 4.17 11.99
CA CYS A 93 -3.23 3.90 11.71
C CYS A 93 -3.04 2.46 11.27
N PHE A 94 -1.95 2.23 10.55
CA PHE A 94 -1.47 0.89 10.33
C PHE A 94 0.04 0.79 10.49
N THR A 95 0.50 -0.37 10.91
CA THR A 95 1.92 -0.63 11.15
C THR A 95 2.41 -1.72 10.22
N ILE A 96 3.45 -1.42 9.43
CA ILE A 96 4.20 -2.43 8.69
C ILE A 96 5.37 -2.86 9.56
N ARG A 97 5.54 -4.16 9.71
CA ARG A 97 6.68 -4.78 10.38
C ARG A 97 7.60 -5.41 9.34
N ASP A 98 8.83 -5.68 9.76
CA ASP A 98 9.78 -6.49 9.00
C ASP A 98 10.12 -5.96 7.59
N ARG A 99 10.23 -4.63 7.41
CA ARG A 99 10.50 -4.04 6.08
C ARG A 99 11.91 -4.38 5.61
N LYS A 100 11.99 -5.23 4.58
CA LYS A 100 13.25 -5.61 3.90
C LYS A 100 14.07 -4.44 3.32
N THR A 101 13.48 -3.26 3.18
CA THR A 101 14.14 -2.05 2.63
C THR A 101 14.57 -1.03 3.66
N ASP A 102 14.24 -1.24 4.94
CA ASP A 102 14.76 -0.38 5.98
C ASP A 102 16.18 -0.85 6.38
N HIS A 103 16.99 0.07 6.91
CA HIS A 103 18.36 -0.26 7.33
C HIS A 103 18.36 -1.30 8.46
N ASP A 104 17.32 -1.27 9.29
CA ASP A 104 17.01 -2.32 10.25
C ASP A 104 15.80 -3.13 9.72
N PRO A 105 15.99 -4.39 9.31
CA PRO A 105 14.90 -5.23 8.82
C PRO A 105 13.86 -5.55 9.89
N LEU A 106 14.09 -5.28 11.18
CA LEU A 106 13.10 -5.39 12.26
C LEU A 106 12.35 -4.07 12.50
N ALA A 107 12.72 -2.99 11.81
CA ALA A 107 12.08 -1.70 11.98
C ALA A 107 10.61 -1.77 11.55
N SER A 108 9.73 -1.43 12.49
CA SER A 108 8.33 -1.18 12.20
C SER A 108 8.11 0.26 11.79
N ARG A 109 7.20 0.49 10.82
CA ARG A 109 6.77 1.83 10.44
C ARG A 109 5.26 1.96 10.59
N THR A 110 4.84 2.94 11.36
CA THR A 110 3.42 3.26 11.57
C THR A 110 3.02 4.45 10.71
N TYR A 111 1.96 4.29 9.94
CA TYR A 111 1.36 5.31 9.09
C TYR A 111 0.03 5.74 9.69
N SER A 112 -0.17 7.03 9.87
CA SER A 112 -1.47 7.59 10.27
C SER A 112 -2.32 7.80 9.02
N LEU A 113 -3.48 7.16 8.96
CA LEU A 113 -4.48 7.27 7.90
C LEU A 113 -5.40 8.45 8.20
N HIS A 114 -5.43 9.45 7.31
CA HIS A 114 -6.26 10.63 7.48
C HIS A 114 -7.33 10.70 6.40
N HIS A 115 -8.46 11.34 6.72
CA HIS A 115 -9.42 11.77 5.71
C HIS A 115 -8.76 12.82 4.81
N LEU A 116 -8.86 12.60 3.51
CA LEU A 116 -8.30 13.48 2.49
C LEU A 116 -9.41 14.32 1.85
N THR A 117 -9.01 15.37 1.13
CA THR A 117 -9.98 16.14 0.35
C THR A 117 -10.49 15.30 -0.83
N LYS A 118 -11.61 15.72 -1.44
CA LYS A 118 -12.23 15.01 -2.57
C LYS A 118 -11.27 14.84 -3.76
N ASP A 119 -10.36 15.79 -3.96
CA ASP A 119 -9.38 15.74 -5.05
C ASP A 119 -8.36 14.59 -4.89
N GLU A 120 -8.20 14.08 -3.66
CA GLU A 120 -7.27 13.00 -3.30
C GLU A 120 -8.00 11.74 -2.84
N GLN A 121 -9.29 11.60 -3.14
CA GLN A 121 -10.13 10.49 -2.66
C GLN A 121 -9.60 9.10 -3.05
N ALA A 122 -8.92 8.97 -4.19
CA ALA A 122 -8.29 7.71 -4.60
C ALA A 122 -7.13 7.28 -3.68
N ALA A 123 -6.54 8.22 -2.93
CA ALA A 123 -5.52 7.98 -1.92
C ALA A 123 -6.11 7.91 -0.50
N GLU A 124 -7.42 8.11 -0.32
CA GLU A 124 -8.08 8.11 0.99
C GLU A 124 -8.23 6.68 1.55
N ALA A 125 -7.11 6.10 1.99
CA ALA A 125 -7.08 4.72 2.48
C ALA A 125 -7.95 4.47 3.71
N LEU A 126 -8.18 5.50 4.55
CA LEU A 126 -9.02 5.36 5.74
C LEU A 126 -10.44 4.89 5.37
N THR A 127 -11.07 5.56 4.40
CA THR A 127 -12.45 5.25 3.97
C THR A 127 -12.57 3.84 3.40
N TYR A 128 -11.63 3.40 2.56
CA TYR A 128 -11.69 2.05 1.98
C TYR A 128 -11.45 0.97 3.04
N VAL A 129 -10.57 1.21 4.00
CA VAL A 129 -10.31 0.27 5.09
C VAL A 129 -11.50 0.20 6.05
N GLU A 130 -12.12 1.33 6.39
CA GLU A 130 -13.34 1.37 7.21
C GLU A 130 -14.48 0.58 6.54
N ARG A 131 -14.75 0.84 5.25
CA ARG A 131 -15.76 0.10 4.48
C ARG A 131 -15.51 -1.40 4.51
N TRP A 132 -14.28 -1.83 4.22
CA TRP A 132 -13.92 -3.24 4.25
C TRP A 132 -14.13 -3.86 5.64
N PHE A 133 -13.76 -3.18 6.72
CA PHE A 133 -13.98 -3.69 8.08
C PHE A 133 -15.47 -3.80 8.40
N ASP A 134 -16.28 -2.79 8.05
CA ASP A 134 -17.73 -2.81 8.26
C ASP A 134 -18.40 -3.96 7.51
N HIS A 135 -18.01 -4.22 6.26
CA HIS A 135 -18.48 -5.36 5.48
C HIS A 135 -17.99 -6.68 6.06
N ALA A 136 -16.71 -6.79 6.44
CA ALA A 136 -16.16 -8.00 7.02
C ALA A 136 -16.78 -8.38 8.38
N TYR A 137 -17.28 -7.41 9.15
CA TYR A 137 -18.01 -7.67 10.40
C TYR A 137 -19.51 -7.92 10.20
N SER A 138 -20.08 -7.51 9.07
CA SER A 138 -21.50 -7.73 8.75
C SER A 138 -21.77 -8.96 7.88
N SER A 139 -20.71 -9.54 7.28
CA SER A 139 -20.72 -10.80 6.52
C SER A 139 -20.68 -12.02 7.43
#